data_AF-A0A933N8J0-F1
#
_entry.id   AF-A0A933N8J0-F1
#
_cell.length_a   1.000
_cell.length_b   1.000
_cell.length_c   1.000
_cell.angle_alpha   90.00
_cell.angle_beta   90.00
_cell.angle_gamma   90.00
#
_symmetry.space_group_name_H-M   'P 1'
#
loop_
_entity.id
_entity.type
_entity.pdbx_description
1 polymer ?
#
loop_
_entity_poly.entity_id
_entity_poly.type
_entity_poly.pdbx_seq_one_letter_code
_entity_poly.pdbx_strand_id
1 'polypeptide(L)'
;MRRLLVLGLSTLAACGSDPEVGEVERSTRDPFGIITCSGEGGGRTCLTHRAILGVSMGASGAGQIGFAHPELFDTVGMLGIPLLDWTYMLRVITSYHLGGFCDRETILANVDRLEEVNGPAFCGPIRGVDKLEPTGTVKEPDQDFNHFYLAVSDGAGPGFGRDSLFHAFRDLSSAFGNFFYPPNPDAPDLPLGISREESVRSDRERCQETVKVEGLRHWKYNPDGAYPAITFCDTSTDGPNFSPAKIDEPVGIALAIDFNRNGRRDYAEPVVLMSSERYEDVGKGESDVYDWKTNPAGTRQNALWDQGEPYEDTGLDGIAGTNDYGEGNGKFDYSRGVDSVFSQNPRFLVSSMPEEQLRRLNVYADAGLRDSILSAGGTNWFWAQLERRLGSELVRSHADFLSLIPGEEDYDFLKVDYSPKGIGKDAYVRYGKVNATPRDIQRGDGGHVGPGDQILERLLTSIAFTESRMYQPDRRVVQDPGSFDDFVKLQSFPSKALGEEQAYGIMLPPGYFDSDERYPVVYFLHGQGQDFNQMLASAILFFGYQAESNRPEVSRKRESDWAKFIMVFPNSQCREGDCRDGTFNTNHPDGVRYGDVFFELMAHVEETYRVRVPVELPVEDAPR
;
A
#
# COMPACT_ATOMS: atom_id res chain seq x y z
N MET A 1 -74.11 -26.53 46.17
CA MET A 1 -74.11 -25.10 45.79
C MET A 1 -72.80 -24.46 46.24
N ARG A 2 -72.13 -23.77 45.31
CA ARG A 2 -71.03 -22.78 45.46
C ARG A 2 -70.31 -22.66 46.81
N ARG A 3 -68.97 -22.73 46.77
CA ARG A 3 -68.10 -21.91 47.62
C ARG A 3 -67.05 -21.22 46.74
N LEU A 4 -67.16 -19.89 46.66
CA LEU A 4 -66.11 -18.99 46.17
C LEU A 4 -64.99 -18.96 47.23
N LEU A 5 -63.75 -19.08 46.79
CA LEU A 5 -62.57 -18.70 47.57
C LEU A 5 -61.80 -17.61 46.80
N VAL A 6 -61.49 -16.54 47.52
CA VAL A 6 -60.67 -15.40 47.11
C VAL A 6 -59.23 -15.85 46.96
N LEU A 7 -58.58 -15.55 45.82
CA LEU A 7 -57.13 -15.64 45.65
C LEU A 7 -56.57 -14.25 45.31
N GLY A 8 -55.71 -13.75 46.18
CA GLY A 8 -54.89 -12.57 45.94
C GLY A 8 -53.79 -12.87 44.92
N LEU A 9 -53.59 -11.96 43.98
CA LEU A 9 -52.45 -11.96 43.08
C LEU A 9 -51.20 -11.53 43.85
N SER A 10 -50.24 -12.43 43.95
CA SER A 10 -48.83 -12.13 44.22
C SER A 10 -48.04 -12.39 42.94
N THR A 11 -47.53 -11.32 42.35
CA THR A 11 -46.58 -11.32 41.23
C THR A 11 -45.29 -12.01 41.63
N LEU A 12 -45.01 -13.18 41.04
CA LEU A 12 -43.68 -13.80 41.05
C LEU A 12 -42.97 -13.45 39.75
N ALA A 13 -41.81 -12.80 39.92
CA ALA A 13 -40.84 -12.55 38.87
C ALA A 13 -40.43 -13.88 38.20
N ALA A 14 -40.58 -13.95 36.88
CA ALA A 14 -39.87 -14.92 36.08
C ALA A 14 -38.51 -14.30 35.73
N CYS A 15 -37.43 -14.88 36.27
CA CYS A 15 -36.09 -14.63 35.76
C CYS A 15 -36.06 -15.01 34.27
N GLY A 16 -35.88 -14.03 33.40
CA GLY A 16 -35.48 -14.27 32.02
C GLY A 16 -34.08 -14.86 32.01
N SER A 17 -33.89 -15.86 31.15
CA SER A 17 -32.60 -16.47 30.79
C SER A 17 -31.52 -15.41 30.54
N ASP A 18 -30.35 -15.60 31.15
CA ASP A 18 -29.14 -14.85 30.86
C ASP A 18 -28.86 -14.79 29.34
N PRO A 19 -28.36 -13.66 28.81
CA PRO A 19 -27.99 -13.56 27.39
C PRO A 19 -26.81 -14.49 27.07
N GLU A 20 -26.91 -15.15 25.91
CA GLU A 20 -26.09 -16.22 25.35
C GLU A 20 -24.59 -16.24 25.74
N VAL A 21 -24.23 -17.20 26.60
CA VAL A 21 -22.85 -17.56 26.95
C VAL A 21 -22.28 -18.46 25.84
N GLY A 22 -21.80 -17.88 24.74
CA GLY A 22 -21.17 -18.65 23.65
C GLY A 22 -20.91 -17.85 22.38
N GLU A 23 -20.37 -18.56 21.38
CA GLU A 23 -20.15 -18.11 20.01
C GLU A 23 -21.49 -17.98 19.26
N VAL A 24 -21.65 -16.91 18.47
CA VAL A 24 -22.87 -16.62 17.71
C VAL A 24 -22.51 -16.31 16.26
N GLU A 25 -23.01 -17.12 15.31
CA GLU A 25 -22.78 -16.88 13.88
C GLU A 25 -23.43 -15.56 13.41
N ARG A 26 -22.69 -14.82 12.59
CA ARG A 26 -23.15 -13.58 11.96
C ARG A 26 -23.83 -13.88 10.63
N SER A 27 -24.78 -13.01 10.28
CA SER A 27 -25.54 -13.11 9.02
C SER A 27 -25.69 -11.78 8.27
N THR A 28 -25.21 -10.67 8.83
CA THR A 28 -25.22 -9.36 8.15
C THR A 28 -24.26 -9.40 6.97
N ARG A 29 -24.69 -8.92 5.80
CA ARG A 29 -23.92 -8.97 4.56
C ARG A 29 -23.69 -7.59 3.97
N ASP A 30 -22.56 -7.43 3.29
CA ASP A 30 -22.24 -6.25 2.47
C ASP A 30 -22.95 -6.30 1.09
N PRO A 31 -22.74 -5.30 0.21
CA PRO A 31 -23.33 -5.31 -1.14
C PRO A 31 -22.88 -6.46 -2.06
N PHE A 32 -21.72 -7.07 -1.79
CA PHE A 32 -21.21 -8.24 -2.51
C PHE A 32 -21.73 -9.56 -1.93
N GLY A 33 -22.48 -9.51 -0.83
CA GLY A 33 -23.04 -10.68 -0.16
C GLY A 33 -22.07 -11.33 0.85
N ILE A 34 -20.96 -10.68 1.20
CA ILE A 34 -19.96 -11.20 2.15
C ILE A 34 -20.43 -10.89 3.58
N ILE A 35 -20.31 -11.85 4.49
CA ILE A 35 -20.73 -11.67 5.89
C ILE A 35 -19.75 -10.74 6.63
N THR A 36 -20.27 -9.71 7.29
CA THR A 36 -19.51 -8.62 7.94
C THR A 36 -19.51 -8.70 9.47
N CYS A 37 -18.44 -8.14 10.06
CA CYS A 37 -18.25 -8.00 11.50
C CYS A 37 -18.46 -6.56 12.01
N SER A 38 -19.13 -6.43 13.16
CA SER A 38 -19.13 -5.17 13.93
C SER A 38 -17.85 -5.01 14.75
N GLY A 39 -17.63 -3.81 15.29
CA GLY A 39 -16.55 -3.54 16.22
C GLY A 39 -16.80 -4.19 17.58
N GLU A 40 -15.78 -4.16 18.45
CA GLU A 40 -15.92 -4.61 19.84
C GLU A 40 -16.99 -3.82 20.60
N GLY A 41 -17.92 -4.49 21.26
CA GLY A 41 -19.00 -3.82 21.98
C GLY A 41 -19.71 -4.75 22.96
N GLY A 42 -20.15 -4.22 24.10
CA GLY A 42 -20.92 -4.99 25.09
C GLY A 42 -20.19 -6.20 25.67
N GLY A 43 -18.84 -6.18 25.69
CA GLY A 43 -18.00 -7.31 26.13
C GLY A 43 -17.80 -8.40 25.07
N ARG A 44 -18.26 -8.18 23.84
CA ARG A 44 -18.12 -9.12 22.71
C ARG A 44 -17.29 -8.51 21.59
N THR A 45 -16.63 -9.36 20.83
CA THR A 45 -15.91 -9.04 19.59
C THR A 45 -16.36 -9.98 18.47
N CYS A 46 -16.06 -9.62 17.24
CA CYS A 46 -16.42 -10.39 16.06
C CYS A 46 -15.15 -10.87 15.35
N LEU A 47 -15.16 -12.11 14.85
CA LEU A 47 -14.09 -12.66 14.04
C LEU A 47 -14.64 -12.99 12.67
N THR A 48 -13.96 -12.49 11.65
CA THR A 48 -14.27 -12.78 10.24
C THR A 48 -13.64 -14.09 9.78
N HIS A 49 -12.57 -14.53 10.44
CA HIS A 49 -11.67 -15.59 10.01
C HIS A 49 -11.00 -15.33 8.66
N ARG A 50 -10.85 -14.05 8.30
CA ARG A 50 -10.23 -13.62 7.05
C ARG A 50 -9.00 -12.76 7.33
N ALA A 51 -7.97 -12.97 6.53
CA ALA A 51 -6.81 -12.08 6.49
C ALA A 51 -6.55 -11.63 5.06
N ILE A 52 -6.04 -10.42 4.91
CA ILE A 52 -5.55 -9.88 3.64
C ILE A 52 -4.10 -9.47 3.81
N LEU A 53 -3.23 -10.00 2.95
CA LEU A 53 -1.83 -9.67 2.91
C LEU A 53 -1.42 -9.29 1.48
N GLY A 54 -0.29 -8.62 1.34
CA GLY A 54 0.35 -8.48 0.05
C GLY A 54 1.79 -8.02 0.13
N VAL A 55 2.49 -8.09 -1.00
CA VAL A 55 3.86 -7.60 -1.16
C VAL A 55 3.91 -6.46 -2.18
N SER A 56 4.75 -5.45 -1.95
CA SER A 56 4.91 -4.30 -2.85
C SER A 56 3.54 -3.76 -3.30
N MET A 57 3.23 -3.61 -4.58
CA MET A 57 1.90 -3.21 -5.08
C MET A 57 0.73 -3.91 -4.37
N GLY A 58 0.80 -5.23 -4.16
CA GLY A 58 -0.22 -5.99 -3.45
C GLY A 58 -0.35 -5.60 -1.98
N ALA A 59 0.73 -5.18 -1.33
CA ALA A 59 0.70 -4.65 0.04
C ALA A 59 -0.06 -3.32 0.11
N SER A 60 0.05 -2.46 -0.92
CA SER A 60 -0.77 -1.25 -1.04
C SER A 60 -2.25 -1.61 -1.13
N GLY A 61 -2.60 -2.55 -2.03
CA GLY A 61 -3.97 -3.04 -2.15
C GLY A 61 -4.50 -3.65 -0.85
N ALA A 62 -3.69 -4.45 -0.15
CA ALA A 62 -4.05 -5.06 1.13
C ALA A 62 -4.35 -4.01 2.21
N GLY A 63 -3.50 -2.98 2.31
CA GLY A 63 -3.72 -1.86 3.23
C GLY A 63 -4.99 -1.08 2.89
N GLN A 64 -5.14 -0.65 1.63
CA GLN A 64 -6.29 0.14 1.19
C GLN A 64 -7.61 -0.62 1.41
N ILE A 65 -7.71 -1.85 0.92
CA ILE A 65 -8.90 -2.69 1.08
C ILE A 65 -9.15 -2.99 2.56
N GLY A 66 -8.13 -3.42 3.29
CA GLY A 66 -8.24 -3.84 4.69
C GLY A 66 -8.71 -2.71 5.61
N PHE A 67 -8.23 -1.48 5.41
CA PHE A 67 -8.64 -0.34 6.23
C PHE A 67 -9.91 0.38 5.74
N ALA A 68 -10.26 0.25 4.46
CA ALA A 68 -11.54 0.75 3.94
C ALA A 68 -12.72 -0.17 4.29
N HIS A 69 -12.45 -1.47 4.42
CA HIS A 69 -13.43 -2.50 4.75
C HIS A 69 -12.99 -3.30 5.98
N PRO A 70 -12.77 -2.65 7.14
CA PRO A 70 -12.28 -3.32 8.33
C PRO A 70 -13.19 -4.49 8.69
N GLU A 71 -14.50 -4.35 8.54
CA GLU A 71 -15.54 -5.35 8.84
C GLU A 71 -15.38 -6.70 8.11
N LEU A 72 -14.52 -6.78 7.10
CA LEU A 72 -14.28 -7.98 6.32
C LEU A 72 -13.05 -8.79 6.76
N PHE A 73 -12.13 -8.20 7.54
CA PHE A 73 -10.86 -8.83 7.89
C PHE A 73 -10.58 -8.79 9.39
N ASP A 74 -9.81 -9.77 9.87
CA ASP A 74 -9.23 -9.79 11.23
C ASP A 74 -7.75 -9.40 11.21
N THR A 75 -7.05 -9.61 10.08
CA THR A 75 -5.64 -9.30 9.93
C THR A 75 -5.34 -8.62 8.58
N VAL A 76 -4.53 -7.57 8.62
CA VAL A 76 -3.99 -6.86 7.45
C VAL A 76 -2.46 -6.91 7.50
N GLY A 77 -1.83 -7.51 6.49
CA GLY A 77 -0.37 -7.61 6.38
C GLY A 77 0.19 -6.87 5.16
N MET A 78 1.17 -6.00 5.37
CA MET A 78 1.68 -5.09 4.35
C MET A 78 3.21 -5.20 4.26
N LEU A 79 3.71 -5.85 3.21
CA LEU A 79 5.14 -6.14 3.08
C LEU A 79 5.80 -5.21 2.05
N GLY A 80 6.70 -4.33 2.52
CA GLY A 80 7.65 -3.57 1.71
C GLY A 80 7.01 -2.49 0.86
N ILE A 81 6.22 -1.60 1.47
CA ILE A 81 5.55 -0.53 0.73
C ILE A 81 5.45 0.78 1.53
N PRO A 82 5.71 1.94 0.90
CA PRO A 82 5.41 3.24 1.50
C PRO A 82 3.97 3.74 1.25
N LEU A 83 3.19 3.11 0.36
CA LEU A 83 1.82 3.54 0.00
C LEU A 83 0.78 3.33 1.12
N LEU A 84 1.24 3.17 2.36
CA LEU A 84 0.42 3.24 3.58
C LEU A 84 0.15 4.68 4.01
N ASP A 85 0.93 5.63 3.47
CA ASP A 85 0.67 7.05 3.62
C ASP A 85 0.86 7.80 2.29
N TRP A 86 -0.27 8.13 1.66
CA TRP A 86 -0.29 8.88 0.41
C TRP A 86 0.19 10.32 0.55
N THR A 87 0.11 10.93 1.74
CA THR A 87 0.68 12.26 1.99
C THR A 87 2.19 12.24 1.85
N TYR A 88 2.83 11.31 2.57
CA TYR A 88 4.27 11.10 2.48
C TYR A 88 4.69 10.77 1.05
N MET A 89 3.93 9.89 0.38
CA MET A 89 4.29 9.41 -0.95
C MET A 89 4.14 10.45 -2.04
N LEU A 90 3.07 11.24 -2.04
CA LEU A 90 2.95 12.35 -2.97
C LEU A 90 4.04 13.40 -2.71
N ARG A 91 4.39 13.68 -1.45
CA ARG A 91 5.52 14.56 -1.12
C ARG A 91 6.84 14.02 -1.71
N VAL A 92 7.14 12.74 -1.53
CA VAL A 92 8.35 12.10 -2.08
C VAL A 92 8.35 12.11 -3.61
N ILE A 93 7.24 11.83 -4.26
CA ILE A 93 7.16 11.83 -5.73
C ILE A 93 7.34 13.25 -6.27
N THR A 94 6.58 14.23 -5.75
CA THR A 94 6.57 15.60 -6.25
C THR A 94 7.85 16.38 -5.91
N SER A 95 8.43 16.16 -4.74
CA SER A 95 9.62 16.91 -4.28
C SER A 95 10.91 16.32 -4.80
N TYR A 96 10.98 14.98 -4.95
CA TYR A 96 12.20 14.28 -5.30
C TYR A 96 12.17 13.71 -6.70
N HIS A 97 11.24 12.79 -7.00
CA HIS A 97 11.23 12.07 -8.27
C HIS A 97 10.84 12.95 -9.46
N LEU A 98 10.02 13.97 -9.23
CA LEU A 98 9.51 14.92 -10.24
C LEU A 98 9.94 16.38 -9.97
N GLY A 99 10.88 16.59 -9.03
CA GLY A 99 11.28 17.92 -8.53
C GLY A 99 12.78 18.20 -8.65
N GLY A 100 13.24 19.27 -7.97
CA GLY A 100 14.66 19.65 -7.90
C GLY A 100 15.16 20.57 -9.03
N PHE A 101 14.29 21.41 -9.59
CA PHE A 101 14.67 22.34 -10.66
C PHE A 101 14.93 23.77 -10.16
N CYS A 102 15.85 24.49 -10.82
CA CYS A 102 16.10 25.91 -10.59
C CYS A 102 14.84 26.77 -10.80
N ASP A 103 14.87 28.03 -10.35
CA ASP A 103 13.88 29.04 -10.73
C ASP A 103 13.92 29.38 -12.24
N ARG A 104 12.81 29.93 -12.73
CA ARG A 104 12.62 30.26 -14.15
C ARG A 104 13.65 31.27 -14.65
N GLU A 105 13.98 32.29 -13.85
CA GLU A 105 14.95 33.32 -14.23
C GLU A 105 16.33 32.71 -14.50
N THR A 106 16.77 31.81 -13.62
CA THR A 106 18.04 31.10 -13.74
C THR A 106 18.08 30.22 -14.99
N ILE A 107 16.98 29.50 -15.28
CA ILE A 107 16.88 28.65 -16.48
C ILE A 107 16.96 29.51 -17.75
N LEU A 108 16.16 30.58 -17.84
CA LEU A 108 16.13 31.47 -19.01
C LEU A 108 17.46 32.20 -19.25
N ALA A 109 18.17 32.56 -18.18
CA ALA A 109 19.51 33.16 -18.28
C ALA A 109 20.56 32.22 -18.92
N ASN A 110 20.26 30.92 -18.98
CA ASN A 110 21.17 29.86 -19.43
C ASN A 110 20.52 28.93 -20.46
N VAL A 111 19.53 29.41 -21.23
CA VAL A 111 18.73 28.61 -22.17
C VAL A 111 19.56 27.89 -23.25
N ASP A 112 20.74 28.41 -23.58
CA ASP A 112 21.65 27.82 -24.57
C ASP A 112 22.55 26.70 -23.98
N ARG A 113 22.34 26.32 -22.71
CA ARG A 113 23.20 25.38 -21.95
C ARG A 113 22.38 24.43 -21.06
N LEU A 114 21.12 24.16 -21.41
CA LEU A 114 20.21 23.33 -20.59
C LEU A 114 20.57 21.84 -20.61
N GLU A 115 21.29 21.40 -21.64
CA GLU A 115 21.78 20.04 -21.85
C GLU A 115 23.08 19.73 -21.09
N GLU A 116 23.71 20.74 -20.49
CA GLU A 116 24.96 20.55 -19.76
C GLU A 116 24.74 19.86 -18.42
N VAL A 117 25.39 18.70 -18.22
CA VAL A 117 25.41 17.98 -16.95
C VAL A 117 25.95 18.89 -15.85
N ASN A 118 25.13 19.15 -14.83
CA ASN A 118 25.47 20.06 -13.72
C ASN A 118 25.90 21.46 -14.20
N GLY A 119 25.29 21.94 -15.29
CA GLY A 119 25.52 23.27 -15.85
C GLY A 119 24.96 24.41 -14.98
N PRO A 120 25.07 25.68 -15.44
CA PRO A 120 24.63 26.85 -14.68
C PRO A 120 23.11 26.94 -14.45
N ALA A 121 22.31 26.14 -15.17
CA ALA A 121 20.86 26.02 -15.00
C ALA A 121 20.46 24.82 -14.10
N PHE A 122 21.42 24.21 -13.39
CA PHE A 122 21.18 23.09 -12.49
C PHE A 122 21.33 23.53 -11.02
N CYS A 123 20.31 23.28 -10.19
CA CYS A 123 20.27 23.70 -8.78
C CYS A 123 20.30 22.52 -7.80
N GLY A 124 20.27 21.28 -8.30
CA GLY A 124 20.35 20.06 -7.48
C GLY A 124 19.07 19.69 -6.75
N PRO A 125 19.18 18.81 -5.72
CA PRO A 125 20.43 18.35 -5.11
C PRO A 125 21.27 17.32 -5.88
N ILE A 126 22.59 17.38 -5.71
CA ILE A 126 23.49 16.26 -6.00
C ILE A 126 23.09 15.10 -5.07
N ARG A 127 22.85 13.90 -5.63
CA ARG A 127 22.46 12.65 -4.94
C ARG A 127 23.06 12.53 -3.52
N GLY A 128 22.17 12.38 -2.53
CA GLY A 128 22.52 12.11 -1.14
C GLY A 128 22.94 10.67 -0.89
N VAL A 129 23.43 10.39 0.32
CA VAL A 129 23.79 9.05 0.82
C VAL A 129 22.87 8.65 1.98
N ASP A 130 22.89 7.37 2.36
CA ASP A 130 22.11 6.86 3.48
C ASP A 130 22.32 7.69 4.75
N LYS A 131 21.21 8.17 5.32
CA LYS A 131 21.17 8.88 6.60
C LYS A 131 20.34 8.05 7.58
N LEU A 132 20.95 7.02 8.16
CA LEU A 132 20.32 6.18 9.18
C LEU A 132 20.80 6.57 10.58
N GLU A 133 19.86 6.78 11.50
CA GLU A 133 20.18 6.90 12.92
C GLU A 133 20.53 5.54 13.53
N PRO A 134 21.26 5.47 14.67
CA PRO A 134 21.58 4.20 15.34
C PRO A 134 20.36 3.36 15.71
N THR A 135 19.19 3.98 15.81
CA THR A 135 17.89 3.34 16.08
C THR A 135 17.24 2.73 14.84
N GLY A 136 17.89 2.79 13.67
CA GLY A 136 17.33 2.41 12.38
C GLY A 136 16.25 3.38 11.88
N THR A 137 16.27 4.64 12.34
CA THR A 137 15.39 5.67 11.80
C THR A 137 15.95 6.14 10.46
N VAL A 138 15.14 6.07 9.40
CA VAL A 138 15.49 6.56 8.07
C VAL A 138 15.26 8.08 8.02
N LYS A 139 16.30 8.85 7.70
CA LYS A 139 16.14 10.24 7.27
C LYS A 139 16.10 10.28 5.75
N GLU A 140 15.16 11.05 5.23
CA GLU A 140 15.01 11.25 3.79
C GLU A 140 16.33 11.77 3.21
N PRO A 141 16.87 11.07 2.20
CA PRO A 141 18.08 11.47 1.52
C PRO A 141 17.77 12.52 0.46
N ASP A 142 18.77 13.34 0.15
CA ASP A 142 18.65 14.37 -0.89
C ASP A 142 18.64 13.70 -2.28
N GLN A 143 17.72 14.11 -3.16
CA GLN A 143 17.62 13.64 -4.54
C GLN A 143 16.79 14.63 -5.38
N ASP A 144 16.98 14.59 -6.70
CA ASP A 144 16.23 15.36 -7.69
C ASP A 144 15.79 14.46 -8.86
N PHE A 145 15.01 15.03 -9.78
CA PHE A 145 14.58 14.31 -10.97
C PHE A 145 15.75 13.66 -11.71
N ASN A 146 16.88 14.36 -11.85
CA ASN A 146 18.03 13.88 -12.62
C ASN A 146 18.87 12.84 -11.85
N HIS A 147 18.75 12.77 -10.53
CA HIS A 147 19.60 11.97 -9.64
C HIS A 147 18.80 11.34 -8.49
N PHE A 148 18.31 10.10 -8.69
CA PHE A 148 17.61 9.37 -7.63
C PHE A 148 18.56 8.84 -6.54
N TYR A 149 18.05 8.73 -5.32
CA TYR A 149 18.85 8.33 -4.15
C TYR A 149 19.43 6.91 -4.24
N LEU A 150 18.70 5.92 -4.78
CA LEU A 150 19.16 4.53 -4.89
C LEU A 150 18.75 3.89 -6.22
N ALA A 151 19.56 2.93 -6.66
CA ALA A 151 19.36 2.18 -7.90
C ALA A 151 19.65 0.68 -7.68
N VAL A 152 19.21 -0.18 -8.61
CA VAL A 152 19.35 -1.66 -8.55
C VAL A 152 20.81 -2.09 -8.36
N SER A 153 21.76 -1.38 -8.98
CA SER A 153 23.20 -1.67 -8.84
C SER A 153 23.79 -1.31 -7.47
N ASP A 154 23.08 -0.46 -6.70
CA ASP A 154 23.51 0.10 -5.42
C ASP A 154 22.67 -0.42 -4.24
N GLY A 155 21.95 -1.53 -4.42
CA GLY A 155 21.32 -2.24 -3.30
C GLY A 155 19.80 -2.17 -3.16
N ALA A 156 19.07 -1.77 -4.21
CA ALA A 156 17.61 -1.85 -4.22
C ALA A 156 17.04 -3.28 -4.39
N GLY A 157 17.89 -4.28 -4.59
CA GLY A 157 17.51 -5.64 -4.98
C GLY A 157 17.29 -5.76 -6.50
N PRO A 158 17.12 -6.98 -7.04
CA PRO A 158 16.94 -7.17 -8.49
C PRO A 158 15.62 -6.53 -8.97
N GLY A 159 15.66 -5.71 -10.04
CA GLY A 159 14.47 -5.39 -10.84
C GLY A 159 13.66 -4.13 -10.49
N PHE A 160 14.15 -3.26 -9.62
CA PHE A 160 13.45 -2.01 -9.25
C PHE A 160 14.30 -0.75 -9.54
N GLY A 161 14.51 -0.48 -10.84
CA GLY A 161 15.31 0.62 -11.37
C GLY A 161 14.51 1.91 -11.58
N ARG A 162 15.13 2.88 -12.26
CA ARG A 162 14.49 4.16 -12.60
C ARG A 162 13.29 3.96 -13.52
N ASP A 163 13.40 3.04 -14.47
CA ASP A 163 12.32 2.64 -15.36
C ASP A 163 11.17 1.97 -14.61
N SER A 164 11.45 1.01 -13.73
CA SER A 164 10.43 0.34 -12.90
C SER A 164 9.62 1.36 -12.08
N LEU A 165 10.26 2.42 -11.57
CA LEU A 165 9.58 3.50 -10.85
C LEU A 165 8.58 4.25 -11.73
N PHE A 166 8.95 4.59 -12.96
CA PHE A 166 8.01 5.26 -13.88
C PHE A 166 6.90 4.34 -14.35
N HIS A 167 7.15 3.04 -14.50
CA HIS A 167 6.09 2.06 -14.72
C HIS A 167 5.10 2.07 -13.55
N ALA A 168 5.61 2.05 -12.31
CA ALA A 168 4.78 2.13 -11.10
C ALA A 168 3.95 3.43 -11.06
N PHE A 169 4.54 4.58 -11.38
CA PHE A 169 3.81 5.85 -11.37
C PHE A 169 2.75 5.94 -12.46
N ARG A 170 2.98 5.34 -13.63
CA ARG A 170 1.98 5.21 -14.70
C ARG A 170 0.83 4.32 -14.28
N ASP A 171 1.11 3.20 -13.64
CA ASP A 171 0.07 2.31 -13.12
C ASP A 171 -0.72 2.97 -12.00
N LEU A 172 -0.08 3.75 -11.13
CA LEU A 172 -0.78 4.55 -10.14
C LEU A 172 -1.72 5.57 -10.78
N SER A 173 -1.28 6.27 -11.83
CA SER A 173 -2.17 7.20 -12.54
C SER A 173 -3.31 6.46 -13.24
N SER A 174 -3.07 5.27 -13.77
CA SER A 174 -4.09 4.41 -14.39
C SER A 174 -5.08 3.85 -13.37
N ALA A 175 -4.63 3.62 -12.14
CA ALA A 175 -5.43 3.07 -11.05
C ALA A 175 -6.27 4.13 -10.33
N PHE A 176 -5.73 5.34 -10.14
CA PHE A 176 -6.35 6.37 -9.29
C PHE A 176 -6.73 7.66 -10.03
N GLY A 177 -6.33 7.82 -11.29
CA GLY A 177 -6.39 9.07 -12.04
C GLY A 177 -5.09 9.87 -11.90
N ASN A 178 -4.86 10.84 -12.79
CA ASN A 178 -3.63 11.63 -12.77
C ASN A 178 -3.59 12.55 -11.54
N PHE A 179 -2.53 12.44 -10.73
CA PHE A 179 -2.34 13.24 -9.51
C PHE A 179 -1.85 14.66 -9.78
N PHE A 180 -1.24 14.90 -10.93
CA PHE A 180 -0.38 16.04 -11.17
C PHE A 180 -1.03 17.11 -12.04
N TYR A 181 -2.28 16.92 -12.47
CA TYR A 181 -2.96 17.83 -13.38
C TYR A 181 -4.43 17.98 -13.01
N PRO A 182 -5.08 19.10 -13.39
CA PRO A 182 -6.52 19.19 -13.44
C PRO A 182 -7.16 18.03 -14.21
N PRO A 183 -8.45 17.72 -13.97
CA PRO A 183 -9.14 16.68 -14.70
C PRO A 183 -9.02 16.83 -16.21
N ASN A 184 -8.45 15.82 -16.87
CA ASN A 184 -8.43 15.71 -18.31
C ASN A 184 -9.70 14.95 -18.77
N PRO A 185 -10.64 15.61 -19.47
CA PRO A 185 -11.90 15.00 -19.86
C PRO A 185 -11.76 13.90 -20.91
N ASP A 186 -10.70 13.95 -21.73
CA ASP A 186 -10.45 12.96 -22.79
C ASP A 186 -9.73 11.71 -22.25
N ALA A 187 -8.86 11.91 -21.26
CA ALA A 187 -8.08 10.85 -20.64
C ALA A 187 -7.73 11.16 -19.16
N PRO A 188 -8.57 10.75 -18.19
CA PRO A 188 -8.42 11.15 -16.77
C PRO A 188 -7.12 10.76 -16.05
N ASP A 189 -6.42 9.76 -16.59
CA ASP A 189 -5.13 9.23 -16.14
C ASP A 189 -3.91 9.93 -16.81
N LEU A 190 -4.14 10.78 -17.82
CA LEU A 190 -3.10 11.51 -18.54
C LEU A 190 -3.07 13.01 -18.18
N PRO A 191 -1.93 13.69 -18.40
CA PRO A 191 -1.84 15.14 -18.21
C PRO A 191 -2.86 15.94 -19.03
N LEU A 192 -3.22 17.12 -18.54
CA LEU A 192 -4.13 18.03 -19.24
C LEU A 192 -3.61 18.35 -20.66
N GLY A 193 -4.50 18.22 -21.65
CA GLY A 193 -4.18 18.49 -23.06
C GLY A 193 -3.59 17.30 -23.84
N ILE A 194 -3.42 16.14 -23.18
CA ILE A 194 -2.99 14.90 -23.82
C ILE A 194 -4.21 14.02 -24.10
N SER A 195 -4.38 13.59 -25.36
CA SER A 195 -5.49 12.73 -25.75
C SER A 195 -5.21 11.25 -25.43
N ARG A 196 -6.28 10.45 -25.38
CA ARG A 196 -6.20 8.99 -25.25
C ARG A 196 -5.37 8.32 -26.35
N GLU A 197 -5.23 8.95 -27.52
CA GLU A 197 -4.41 8.42 -28.62
C GLU A 197 -2.93 8.30 -28.22
N GLU A 198 -2.45 9.12 -27.28
CA GLU A 198 -1.08 9.03 -26.78
C GLU A 198 -0.82 7.72 -26.03
N SER A 199 -1.80 7.17 -25.32
CA SER A 199 -1.62 5.95 -24.51
C SER A 199 -1.54 4.67 -25.35
N VAL A 200 -2.00 4.71 -26.60
CA VAL A 200 -1.97 3.54 -27.51
C VAL A 200 -0.76 3.54 -28.45
N ARG A 201 0.03 4.62 -28.48
CA ARG A 201 1.30 4.68 -29.22
C ARG A 201 2.34 3.80 -28.53
N SER A 202 3.21 3.17 -29.32
CA SER A 202 4.33 2.42 -28.75
C SER A 202 5.30 3.36 -28.01
N ASP A 203 5.98 2.85 -26.98
CA ASP A 203 6.94 3.64 -26.21
C ASP A 203 8.01 4.28 -27.12
N ARG A 204 8.44 3.57 -28.17
CA ARG A 204 9.36 4.09 -29.19
C ARG A 204 8.79 5.30 -29.93
N GLU A 205 7.54 5.24 -30.37
CA GLU A 205 6.91 6.36 -31.10
C GLU A 205 6.78 7.59 -30.21
N ARG A 206 6.38 7.38 -28.95
CA ARG A 206 6.23 8.45 -27.94
C ARG A 206 7.56 9.17 -27.67
N CYS A 207 8.67 8.43 -27.63
CA CYS A 207 10.00 9.02 -27.45
C CYS A 207 10.61 9.63 -28.73
N GLN A 208 10.11 9.25 -29.91
CA GLN A 208 10.57 9.83 -31.18
C GLN A 208 9.87 11.15 -31.51
N GLU A 209 8.58 11.26 -31.15
CA GLU A 209 7.74 12.42 -31.44
C GLU A 209 6.89 12.77 -30.21
N THR A 210 7.32 13.83 -29.52
CA THR A 210 6.67 14.37 -28.33
C THR A 210 5.42 15.16 -28.71
N VAL A 211 4.38 15.04 -27.89
CA VAL A 211 3.16 15.85 -28.02
C VAL A 211 3.41 17.20 -27.35
N LYS A 212 3.05 18.28 -28.04
CA LYS A 212 3.19 19.65 -27.53
C LYS A 212 1.83 20.21 -27.10
N VAL A 213 1.77 20.70 -25.87
CA VAL A 213 0.62 21.41 -25.30
C VAL A 213 1.01 22.90 -25.23
N GLU A 214 0.51 23.65 -26.21
CA GLU A 214 0.74 25.10 -26.29
C GLU A 214 -0.13 25.86 -25.28
N GLY A 215 0.42 26.92 -24.70
CA GLY A 215 -0.32 27.79 -23.78
C GLY A 215 -0.59 27.20 -22.40
N LEU A 216 -0.04 26.01 -22.06
CA LEU A 216 -0.16 25.43 -20.72
C LEU A 216 0.50 26.38 -19.71
N ARG A 217 -0.29 26.92 -18.79
CA ARG A 217 0.21 27.83 -17.77
C ARG A 217 0.63 27.07 -16.53
N HIS A 218 1.64 27.60 -15.84
CA HIS A 218 2.11 27.09 -14.55
C HIS A 218 2.80 28.22 -13.80
N TRP A 219 2.32 28.57 -12.60
CA TRP A 219 2.73 29.74 -11.83
C TRP A 219 4.26 29.91 -11.71
N LYS A 220 4.98 28.79 -11.52
CA LYS A 220 6.44 28.82 -11.25
C LYS A 220 7.29 28.89 -12.51
N TYR A 221 6.86 28.25 -13.60
CA TYR A 221 7.74 27.94 -14.73
C TYR A 221 7.24 28.50 -16.06
N ASN A 222 5.93 28.63 -16.23
CA ASN A 222 5.33 29.11 -17.47
C ASN A 222 4.10 29.99 -17.20
N PRO A 223 4.22 31.10 -16.45
CA PRO A 223 3.07 31.88 -15.98
C PRO A 223 2.26 32.53 -17.11
N ASP A 224 2.90 32.81 -18.24
CA ASP A 224 2.29 33.40 -19.43
C ASP A 224 1.92 32.35 -20.49
N GLY A 225 2.23 31.07 -20.26
CA GLY A 225 2.05 30.00 -21.25
C GLY A 225 2.93 30.17 -22.49
N ALA A 226 4.04 30.91 -22.39
CA ALA A 226 4.86 31.29 -23.54
C ALA A 226 5.65 30.12 -24.15
N TYR A 227 5.97 29.11 -23.35
CA TYR A 227 6.75 27.94 -23.76
C TYR A 227 5.86 26.72 -23.92
N PRO A 228 6.12 25.85 -24.92
CA PRO A 228 5.36 24.61 -25.06
C PRO A 228 5.66 23.68 -23.87
N ALA A 229 4.61 23.07 -23.32
CA ALA A 229 4.77 21.92 -22.45
C ALA A 229 4.77 20.66 -23.33
N ILE A 230 5.65 19.70 -23.05
CA ILE A 230 5.82 18.51 -23.89
C ILE A 230 5.66 17.22 -23.10
N THR A 231 5.10 16.19 -23.74
CA THR A 231 5.37 14.82 -23.28
C THR A 231 6.87 14.54 -23.42
N PHE A 232 7.42 13.72 -22.55
CA PHE A 232 8.85 13.45 -22.56
C PHE A 232 9.15 12.02 -22.15
N CYS A 233 10.36 11.60 -22.48
CA CYS A 233 10.90 10.31 -22.10
C CYS A 233 12.09 10.46 -21.17
N ASP A 234 12.20 9.48 -20.30
CA ASP A 234 13.31 9.23 -19.41
C ASP A 234 14.27 8.19 -19.99
N THR A 235 15.38 7.97 -19.31
CA THR A 235 16.36 6.93 -19.57
C THR A 235 15.91 5.61 -18.97
N SER A 236 15.72 4.59 -19.81
CA SER A 236 15.61 3.21 -19.34
C SER A 236 16.97 2.74 -18.81
N THR A 237 17.10 2.66 -17.50
CA THR A 237 18.33 2.26 -16.81
C THR A 237 18.04 1.68 -15.43
N ASP A 238 18.81 0.66 -15.08
CA ASP A 238 18.89 0.12 -13.72
C ASP A 238 19.58 1.07 -12.74
N GLY A 239 20.20 2.16 -13.25
CA GLY A 239 20.89 3.21 -12.51
C GLY A 239 19.97 4.36 -12.07
N PRO A 240 20.47 5.29 -11.23
CA PRO A 240 19.65 6.35 -10.65
C PRO A 240 19.56 7.62 -11.51
N ASN A 241 20.43 7.74 -12.51
CA ASN A 241 20.68 9.01 -13.19
C ASN A 241 19.93 9.09 -14.51
N PHE A 242 19.24 10.20 -14.71
CA PHE A 242 18.71 10.61 -16.01
C PHE A 242 19.85 10.93 -16.99
N SER A 243 19.62 10.68 -18.28
CA SER A 243 20.48 11.12 -19.37
C SER A 243 19.68 11.42 -20.65
N PRO A 244 19.71 12.66 -21.16
CA PRO A 244 19.02 13.02 -22.41
C PRO A 244 19.64 12.35 -23.65
N ALA A 245 20.81 11.72 -23.52
CA ALA A 245 21.45 10.96 -24.58
C ALA A 245 20.80 9.60 -24.84
N LYS A 246 20.07 9.05 -23.87
CA LYS A 246 19.32 7.79 -23.99
C LYS A 246 17.93 8.01 -23.40
N ILE A 247 16.97 8.29 -24.27
CA ILE A 247 15.56 8.53 -23.91
C ILE A 247 14.67 7.50 -24.60
N ASP A 248 14.20 6.53 -23.82
CA ASP A 248 13.47 5.36 -24.30
C ASP A 248 12.37 4.86 -23.35
N GLU A 249 12.17 5.52 -22.19
CA GLU A 249 11.08 5.23 -21.26
C GLU A 249 10.11 6.42 -21.18
N PRO A 250 8.90 6.35 -21.77
CA PRO A 250 7.93 7.44 -21.66
C PRO A 250 7.45 7.63 -20.21
N VAL A 251 7.55 8.87 -19.71
CA VAL A 251 7.06 9.19 -18.36
C VAL A 251 5.53 9.15 -18.31
N GLY A 252 4.85 9.74 -19.30
CA GLY A 252 3.40 9.58 -19.53
C GLY A 252 2.46 10.21 -18.50
N ILE A 253 2.93 10.54 -17.31
CA ILE A 253 2.11 11.08 -16.20
C ILE A 253 2.33 12.58 -15.95
N ALA A 254 3.34 13.18 -16.59
CA ALA A 254 3.69 14.58 -16.45
C ALA A 254 4.26 15.17 -17.74
N LEU A 255 4.31 16.49 -17.80
CA LEU A 255 4.84 17.29 -18.89
C LEU A 255 6.09 18.05 -18.43
N ALA A 256 7.00 18.32 -19.36
CA ALA A 256 8.14 19.19 -19.16
C ALA A 256 7.98 20.50 -19.93
N ILE A 257 8.52 21.61 -19.42
CA ILE A 257 8.55 22.88 -20.16
C ILE A 257 9.78 22.90 -21.07
N ASP A 258 9.54 22.94 -22.38
CA ASP A 258 10.56 22.96 -23.43
C ASP A 258 10.97 24.42 -23.71
N PHE A 259 11.96 24.91 -22.94
CA PHE A 259 12.39 26.30 -22.95
C PHE A 259 13.18 26.64 -24.22
N ASN A 260 13.96 25.70 -24.74
CA ASN A 260 14.75 25.90 -25.95
C ASN A 260 14.04 25.46 -27.25
N ARG A 261 12.83 24.89 -27.13
CA ARG A 261 11.94 24.48 -28.23
C ARG A 261 12.49 23.34 -29.08
N ASN A 262 13.36 22.50 -28.53
CA ASN A 262 13.98 21.40 -29.27
C ASN A 262 13.09 20.13 -29.30
N GLY A 263 11.96 20.13 -28.59
CA GLY A 263 11.01 19.01 -28.52
C GLY A 263 11.47 17.84 -27.64
N ARG A 264 12.47 18.05 -26.79
CA ARG A 264 13.03 17.06 -25.86
C ARG A 264 13.25 17.71 -24.51
N ARG A 265 13.09 16.96 -23.43
CA ARG A 265 13.45 17.43 -22.10
C ARG A 265 14.97 17.39 -21.92
N ASP A 266 15.58 18.54 -21.66
CA ASP A 266 16.98 18.66 -21.22
C ASP A 266 17.14 18.59 -19.68
N TYR A 267 18.38 18.50 -19.17
CA TYR A 267 18.64 18.33 -17.73
C TYR A 267 18.00 19.42 -16.87
N ALA A 268 18.08 20.67 -17.32
CA ALA A 268 17.58 21.82 -16.58
C ALA A 268 16.09 22.12 -16.82
N GLU A 269 15.44 21.42 -17.75
CA GLU A 269 14.04 21.67 -18.07
C GLU A 269 13.11 21.04 -17.03
N PRO A 270 12.22 21.85 -16.43
CA PRO A 270 11.44 21.42 -15.30
C PRO A 270 10.26 20.57 -15.73
N VAL A 271 9.98 19.55 -14.93
CA VAL A 271 8.69 18.86 -14.92
C VAL A 271 7.71 19.74 -14.14
N VAL A 272 6.51 19.96 -14.70
CA VAL A 272 5.46 20.79 -14.08
C VAL A 272 4.36 19.93 -13.48
N LEU A 273 3.88 20.32 -12.30
CA LEU A 273 2.89 19.60 -11.51
C LEU A 273 1.87 20.60 -10.93
N MET A 274 0.60 20.27 -11.04
CA MET A 274 -0.58 21.05 -10.64
C MET A 274 -1.49 20.17 -9.78
N SER A 275 -0.92 19.61 -8.69
CA SER A 275 -1.59 18.63 -7.82
C SER A 275 -2.55 19.24 -6.82
N SER A 276 -2.39 20.52 -6.50
CA SER A 276 -3.22 21.25 -5.56
C SER A 276 -3.11 22.75 -5.84
N GLU A 277 -4.05 23.50 -5.30
CA GLU A 277 -3.86 24.94 -5.13
C GLU A 277 -2.65 25.21 -4.23
N ARG A 278 -2.11 26.42 -4.32
CA ARG A 278 -0.95 26.82 -3.53
C ARG A 278 -1.40 27.14 -2.11
N TYR A 279 -0.69 26.60 -1.12
CA TYR A 279 -0.96 26.87 0.29
C TYR A 279 0.32 27.07 1.09
N GLU A 280 0.17 27.68 2.25
CA GLU A 280 1.23 27.80 3.25
C GLU A 280 0.97 26.82 4.40
N ASP A 281 1.81 25.78 4.50
CA ASP A 281 1.77 24.76 5.55
C ASP A 281 2.33 25.31 6.88
N VAL A 282 1.54 26.19 7.50
CA VAL A 282 1.90 26.93 8.72
C VAL A 282 1.36 26.28 10.00
N GLY A 283 0.41 25.36 9.86
CA GLY A 283 -0.32 24.70 10.93
C GLY A 283 -0.96 25.67 11.93
N LYS A 284 -1.23 25.16 13.13
CA LYS A 284 -1.83 25.93 14.24
C LYS A 284 -0.85 26.88 14.95
N GLY A 285 0.46 26.78 14.69
CA GLY A 285 1.48 27.62 15.30
C GLY A 285 2.90 27.07 15.18
N GLU A 286 3.90 27.86 15.57
CA GLU A 286 5.32 27.52 15.39
C GLU A 286 5.79 26.25 16.13
N SER A 287 5.16 25.89 17.25
CA SER A 287 5.49 24.69 18.01
C SER A 287 4.79 23.42 17.49
N ASP A 288 3.89 23.54 16.51
CA ASP A 288 3.05 22.45 16.02
C ASP A 288 3.65 21.72 14.80
N VAL A 289 4.98 21.72 14.70
CA VAL A 289 5.71 21.07 13.60
C VAL A 289 5.46 19.57 13.65
N TYR A 290 5.02 19.00 12.53
CA TYR A 290 4.84 17.58 12.36
C TYR A 290 6.18 16.87 12.44
N ASP A 291 6.22 15.85 13.28
CA ASP A 291 7.30 14.89 13.34
C ASP A 291 6.66 13.55 13.70
N TRP A 292 6.76 12.56 12.82
CA TRP A 292 6.07 11.29 12.99
C TRP A 292 6.39 10.60 14.34
N LYS A 293 7.55 10.89 14.95
CA LYS A 293 7.98 10.26 16.20
C LYS A 293 7.58 11.05 17.44
N THR A 294 7.74 12.37 17.40
CA THR A 294 7.65 13.25 18.57
C THR A 294 6.40 14.13 18.57
N ASN A 295 5.86 14.43 17.39
CA ASN A 295 4.60 15.17 17.24
C ASN A 295 3.79 14.66 16.01
N PRO A 296 3.27 13.41 16.04
CA PRO A 296 2.52 12.84 14.93
C PRO A 296 1.14 13.48 14.71
N ALA A 297 0.75 14.44 15.55
CA ALA A 297 -0.47 15.23 15.42
C ALA A 297 -0.22 16.64 14.88
N GLY A 298 1.04 17.01 14.64
CA GLY A 298 1.41 18.33 14.17
C GLY A 298 0.75 18.67 12.84
N THR A 299 0.28 19.91 12.71
CA THR A 299 -0.32 20.42 11.47
C THR A 299 0.61 21.30 10.67
N ARG A 300 1.76 21.68 11.22
CA ARG A 300 2.75 22.50 10.50
C ARG A 300 3.79 21.61 9.83
N GLN A 301 4.11 21.86 8.57
CA GLN A 301 5.04 21.08 7.76
C GLN A 301 4.64 19.59 7.65
N ASN A 302 3.35 19.30 7.65
CA ASN A 302 2.83 17.94 7.50
C ASN A 302 2.53 17.56 6.04
N ALA A 303 2.76 18.48 5.10
CA ALA A 303 2.50 18.37 3.66
C ALA A 303 1.03 18.18 3.29
N LEU A 304 0.12 18.70 4.11
CA LEU A 304 -1.31 18.80 3.85
C LEU A 304 -1.76 20.25 4.02
N TRP A 305 -2.83 20.60 3.31
CA TRP A 305 -3.57 21.79 3.68
C TRP A 305 -4.49 21.46 4.84
N ASP A 306 -4.31 22.16 5.95
CA ASP A 306 -5.14 22.07 7.14
C ASP A 306 -6.16 23.22 7.20
N GLN A 307 -7.32 22.95 7.79
CA GLN A 307 -8.37 23.97 7.91
C GLN A 307 -7.86 25.21 8.67
N GLY A 308 -7.87 26.36 7.98
CA GLY A 308 -7.42 27.65 8.52
C GLY A 308 -6.06 28.08 8.01
N GLU A 309 -5.35 27.21 7.28
CA GLU A 309 -4.12 27.59 6.59
C GLU A 309 -4.40 28.51 5.39
N PRO A 310 -3.52 29.50 5.14
CA PRO A 310 -3.62 30.34 3.95
C PRO A 310 -3.45 29.51 2.68
N TYR A 311 -4.30 29.79 1.69
CA TYR A 311 -4.16 29.27 0.33
C TYR A 311 -4.52 30.34 -0.70
N GLU A 312 -4.04 30.15 -1.92
CA GLU A 312 -4.35 30.98 -3.08
C GLU A 312 -5.45 30.29 -3.90
N ASP A 313 -6.65 30.85 -3.88
CA ASP A 313 -7.82 30.43 -4.69
C ASP A 313 -7.65 30.89 -6.16
N THR A 314 -6.55 30.44 -6.77
CA THR A 314 -6.12 30.76 -8.14
C THR A 314 -6.14 29.53 -9.03
N GLY A 315 -6.77 28.45 -8.56
CA GLY A 315 -6.82 27.16 -9.23
C GLY A 315 -5.48 26.42 -9.22
N LEU A 316 -5.46 25.26 -9.89
CA LEU A 316 -4.33 24.33 -9.84
C LEU A 316 -3.13 24.81 -10.68
N ASP A 317 -3.34 25.64 -11.69
CA ASP A 317 -2.23 26.26 -12.43
C ASP A 317 -1.53 27.38 -11.63
N GLY A 318 -2.19 27.87 -10.58
CA GLY A 318 -1.73 28.86 -9.62
C GLY A 318 -1.74 30.30 -10.13
N ILE A 319 -2.54 30.62 -11.15
CA ILE A 319 -2.57 31.93 -11.82
C ILE A 319 -4.00 32.46 -11.89
N ALA A 320 -4.25 33.58 -11.22
CA ALA A 320 -5.57 34.22 -11.26
C ALA A 320 -6.01 34.65 -12.68
N GLY A 321 -7.29 34.49 -12.96
CA GLY A 321 -7.99 34.89 -14.18
C GLY A 321 -7.90 33.90 -15.33
N THR A 322 -7.52 32.64 -15.07
CA THR A 322 -7.39 31.58 -16.10
C THR A 322 -8.69 30.77 -16.28
N ASN A 323 -9.59 30.82 -15.30
CA ASN A 323 -10.77 29.99 -15.13
C ASN A 323 -10.44 28.49 -15.19
N ASP A 324 -9.34 28.09 -14.54
CA ASP A 324 -8.95 26.69 -14.43
C ASP A 324 -9.65 25.99 -13.26
N TYR A 325 -9.27 24.74 -12.98
CA TYR A 325 -9.94 23.93 -11.98
C TYR A 325 -9.66 24.47 -10.58
N GLY A 326 -10.72 24.68 -9.81
CA GLY A 326 -10.65 25.18 -8.43
C GLY A 326 -10.83 26.69 -8.32
N GLU A 327 -10.50 27.46 -9.37
CA GLU A 327 -10.40 28.92 -9.25
C GLU A 327 -11.69 29.63 -8.82
N GLY A 328 -11.55 30.50 -7.82
CA GLY A 328 -12.54 31.47 -7.38
C GLY A 328 -13.73 30.86 -6.65
N ASN A 329 -13.60 29.63 -6.15
CA ASN A 329 -14.71 28.89 -5.56
C ASN A 329 -14.78 29.01 -4.02
N GLY A 330 -13.78 29.63 -3.40
CA GLY A 330 -13.71 29.88 -1.96
C GLY A 330 -13.39 28.66 -1.09
N LYS A 331 -12.87 27.57 -1.65
CA LYS A 331 -12.33 26.43 -0.90
C LYS A 331 -10.99 25.98 -1.51
N PHE A 332 -10.16 25.34 -0.69
CA PHE A 332 -8.94 24.71 -1.16
C PHE A 332 -9.25 23.46 -1.99
N ASP A 333 -8.59 23.31 -3.14
CA ASP A 333 -8.74 22.15 -4.00
C ASP A 333 -7.45 21.36 -4.24
N TYR A 334 -7.61 20.03 -4.25
CA TYR A 334 -6.66 19.08 -4.81
C TYR A 334 -7.08 18.67 -6.22
N SER A 335 -6.14 18.12 -7.00
CA SER A 335 -6.50 17.41 -8.22
C SER A 335 -7.36 16.18 -7.90
N ARG A 336 -8.20 15.77 -8.85
CA ARG A 336 -9.09 14.60 -8.66
C ARG A 336 -8.32 13.31 -8.35
N GLY A 337 -7.13 13.14 -8.93
CA GLY A 337 -6.28 11.99 -8.63
C GLY A 337 -5.80 12.01 -7.17
N VAL A 338 -5.45 13.18 -6.63
CA VAL A 338 -5.05 13.32 -5.21
C VAL A 338 -6.23 13.02 -4.29
N ASP A 339 -7.42 13.54 -4.59
CA ASP A 339 -8.65 13.21 -3.84
C ASP A 339 -8.92 11.69 -3.85
N SER A 340 -8.71 11.04 -4.99
CA SER A 340 -8.89 9.60 -5.17
C SER A 340 -7.99 8.79 -4.23
N VAL A 341 -6.68 9.08 -4.19
CA VAL A 341 -5.77 8.36 -3.28
C VAL A 341 -5.97 8.74 -1.82
N PHE A 342 -6.32 9.99 -1.51
CA PHE A 342 -6.58 10.42 -0.14
C PHE A 342 -7.83 9.76 0.44
N SER A 343 -8.86 9.53 -0.37
CA SER A 343 -10.05 8.79 0.07
C SER A 343 -9.76 7.33 0.49
N GLN A 344 -8.64 6.78 0.02
CA GLN A 344 -8.19 5.41 0.28
C GLN A 344 -6.91 5.37 1.13
N ASN A 345 -6.45 6.51 1.67
CA ASN A 345 -5.19 6.59 2.41
C ASN A 345 -5.29 5.85 3.75
N PRO A 346 -4.54 4.75 3.98
CA PRO A 346 -4.59 3.99 5.23
C PRO A 346 -4.39 4.86 6.47
N ARG A 347 -3.50 5.86 6.44
CA ARG A 347 -3.32 6.79 7.57
C ARG A 347 -4.61 7.56 7.90
N PHE A 348 -5.33 8.04 6.88
CA PHE A 348 -6.57 8.78 7.06
C PHE A 348 -7.70 7.86 7.54
N LEU A 349 -7.81 6.68 6.94
CA LEU A 349 -8.79 5.66 7.33
C LEU A 349 -8.60 5.26 8.80
N VAL A 350 -7.38 4.94 9.23
CA VAL A 350 -7.06 4.67 10.64
C VAL A 350 -7.36 5.88 11.53
N SER A 351 -7.09 7.11 11.08
CA SER A 351 -7.40 8.32 11.84
C SER A 351 -8.89 8.47 12.14
N SER A 352 -9.77 8.15 11.19
CA SER A 352 -11.23 8.26 11.34
C SER A 352 -11.93 7.00 11.86
N MET A 353 -11.28 5.83 11.81
CA MET A 353 -11.91 4.56 12.12
C MET A 353 -12.36 4.51 13.60
N PRO A 354 -13.57 3.99 13.90
CA PRO A 354 -13.99 3.76 15.29
C PRO A 354 -12.99 2.90 16.05
N GLU A 355 -12.68 3.27 17.30
CA GLU A 355 -11.69 2.55 18.11
C GLU A 355 -12.06 1.06 18.30
N GLU A 356 -13.34 0.76 18.42
CA GLU A 356 -13.88 -0.60 18.51
C GLU A 356 -13.53 -1.48 17.29
N GLN A 357 -13.45 -0.89 16.09
CA GLN A 357 -13.02 -1.60 14.88
C GLN A 357 -11.49 -1.73 14.82
N LEU A 358 -10.76 -0.67 15.19
CA LEU A 358 -9.30 -0.72 15.23
C LEU A 358 -8.75 -1.74 16.24
N ARG A 359 -9.43 -1.92 17.38
CA ARG A 359 -9.05 -2.91 18.38
C ARG A 359 -9.22 -4.35 17.88
N ARG A 360 -10.20 -4.59 17.01
CA ARG A 360 -10.49 -5.90 16.41
C ARG A 360 -9.48 -6.31 15.34
N LEU A 361 -9.00 -5.35 14.55
CA LEU A 361 -8.00 -5.60 13.50
C LEU A 361 -6.62 -5.91 14.10
N ASN A 362 -5.87 -6.78 13.45
CA ASN A 362 -4.44 -7.02 13.68
C ASN A 362 -3.65 -6.51 12.48
N VAL A 363 -2.59 -5.75 12.71
CA VAL A 363 -1.81 -5.12 11.64
C VAL A 363 -0.37 -5.62 11.69
N TYR A 364 0.10 -6.17 10.58
CA TYR A 364 1.51 -6.45 10.34
C TYR A 364 2.04 -5.55 9.23
N ALA A 365 3.20 -4.96 9.44
CA ALA A 365 3.92 -4.22 8.41
C ALA A 365 5.40 -4.56 8.42
N ASP A 366 6.03 -4.56 7.25
CA ASP A 366 7.48 -4.51 7.14
C ASP A 366 7.94 -3.39 6.19
N ALA A 367 9.17 -2.92 6.38
CA ALA A 367 9.77 -1.93 5.49
C ALA A 367 11.30 -1.97 5.48
N GLY A 368 11.87 -1.77 4.30
CA GLY A 368 13.31 -1.77 4.08
C GLY A 368 13.93 -0.44 4.45
N LEU A 369 15.08 -0.48 5.13
CA LEU A 369 15.83 0.73 5.51
C LEU A 369 16.46 1.47 4.32
N ARG A 370 16.61 0.81 3.17
CA ARG A 370 17.27 1.29 1.94
C ARG A 370 16.40 1.06 0.70
N ASP A 371 15.09 1.15 0.89
CA ASP A 371 14.15 1.06 -0.20
C ASP A 371 14.23 2.34 -1.06
N SER A 372 14.32 2.20 -2.39
CA SER A 372 14.38 3.33 -3.32
C SER A 372 13.10 4.17 -3.33
N ILE A 373 11.96 3.61 -2.93
CA ILE A 373 10.70 4.35 -2.71
C ILE A 373 10.50 4.79 -1.26
N LEU A 374 11.52 4.64 -0.41
CA LEU A 374 11.51 5.05 1.00
C LEU A 374 10.36 4.40 1.80
N SER A 375 10.14 3.08 1.63
CA SER A 375 9.09 2.30 2.33
C SER A 375 9.04 2.58 3.83
N ALA A 376 10.18 2.59 4.51
CA ALA A 376 10.22 2.86 5.95
C ALA A 376 9.70 4.26 6.31
N GLY A 377 9.94 5.27 5.48
CA GLY A 377 9.44 6.63 5.73
C GLY A 377 7.91 6.70 5.70
N GLY A 378 7.28 6.13 4.66
CA GLY A 378 5.82 6.07 4.56
C GLY A 378 5.19 5.21 5.66
N THR A 379 5.79 4.05 5.95
CA THR A 379 5.31 3.17 7.03
C THR A 379 5.43 3.85 8.40
N ASN A 380 6.49 4.62 8.68
CA ASN A 380 6.62 5.37 9.94
C ASN A 380 5.47 6.34 10.17
N TRP A 381 5.01 7.07 9.14
CA TRP A 381 3.92 8.03 9.28
C TRP A 381 2.58 7.34 9.55
N PHE A 382 2.29 6.26 8.82
CA PHE A 382 1.13 5.41 9.09
C PHE A 382 1.19 4.82 10.51
N TRP A 383 2.33 4.25 10.89
CA TRP A 383 2.52 3.55 12.17
C TRP A 383 2.36 4.49 13.35
N ALA A 384 2.90 5.71 13.25
CA ALA A 384 2.75 6.72 14.28
C ALA A 384 1.29 7.11 14.55
N GLN A 385 0.47 7.16 13.49
CA GLN A 385 -0.96 7.43 13.63
C GLN A 385 -1.70 6.25 14.28
N LEU A 386 -1.33 5.01 13.94
CA LEU A 386 -1.89 3.81 14.58
C LEU A 386 -1.50 3.73 16.07
N GLU A 387 -0.23 3.96 16.39
CA GLU A 387 0.30 3.99 17.76
C GLU A 387 -0.38 5.09 18.58
N ARG A 388 -0.61 6.28 18.00
CA ARG A 388 -1.34 7.36 18.66
C ARG A 388 -2.77 6.97 19.01
N ARG A 389 -3.45 6.17 18.17
CA ARG A 389 -4.84 5.76 18.36
C ARG A 389 -4.98 4.63 19.39
N LEU A 390 -4.05 3.68 19.43
CA LEU A 390 -4.18 2.45 20.23
C LEU A 390 -3.18 2.33 21.39
N GLY A 391 -2.09 3.10 21.37
CA GLY A 391 -1.02 3.08 22.35
C GLY A 391 0.10 2.08 22.02
N SER A 392 1.31 2.40 22.48
CA SER A 392 2.54 1.63 22.26
C SER A 392 2.59 0.26 22.95
N GLU A 393 1.67 0.00 23.89
CA GLU A 393 1.54 -1.31 24.51
C GLU A 393 1.02 -2.36 23.51
N LEU A 394 0.09 -1.94 22.63
CA LEU A 394 -0.53 -2.78 21.61
C LEU A 394 0.20 -2.70 20.26
N VAL A 395 0.66 -1.51 19.89
CA VAL A 395 1.28 -1.22 18.61
C VAL A 395 2.79 -1.14 18.78
N ARG A 396 3.53 -2.12 18.26
CA ARG A 396 4.98 -2.24 18.49
C ARG A 396 5.79 -2.13 17.20
N SER A 397 6.82 -1.29 17.25
CA SER A 397 7.84 -1.21 16.21
C SER A 397 9.11 -1.97 16.63
N HIS A 398 9.67 -2.73 15.72
CA HIS A 398 10.88 -3.53 15.90
C HIS A 398 12.01 -2.97 15.03
N ALA A 399 13.26 -3.09 15.50
CA ALA A 399 14.41 -2.52 14.82
C ALA A 399 14.84 -3.36 13.61
N ASP A 400 14.75 -4.68 13.75
CA ASP A 400 15.05 -5.69 12.74
C ASP A 400 14.37 -7.02 13.11
N PHE A 401 14.50 -8.05 12.25
CA PHE A 401 13.99 -9.39 12.54
C PHE A 401 14.65 -10.03 13.77
N LEU A 402 15.97 -9.85 13.97
CA LEU A 402 16.67 -10.41 15.14
C LEU A 402 16.15 -9.84 16.47
N SER A 403 15.64 -8.61 16.48
CA SER A 403 15.03 -8.00 17.66
C SER A 403 13.75 -8.73 18.13
N LEU A 404 13.14 -9.56 17.28
CA LEU A 404 12.03 -10.44 17.65
C LEU A 404 12.45 -11.67 18.46
N ILE A 405 13.73 -12.04 18.43
CA ILE A 405 14.31 -13.19 19.14
C ILE A 405 15.62 -12.80 19.84
N PRO A 406 15.56 -11.94 20.88
CA PRO A 406 16.76 -11.41 21.51
C PRO A 406 17.70 -12.50 22.05
N GLY A 407 18.97 -12.42 21.68
CA GLY A 407 20.03 -13.35 22.12
C GLY A 407 20.34 -14.48 21.14
N GLU A 408 19.61 -14.59 20.03
CA GLU A 408 19.92 -15.50 18.94
C GLU A 408 20.90 -14.86 17.94
N GLU A 409 21.76 -15.68 17.32
CA GLU A 409 22.73 -15.21 16.31
C GLU A 409 22.11 -15.17 14.90
N ASP A 410 21.27 -16.15 14.58
CA ASP A 410 20.61 -16.31 13.29
C ASP A 410 19.09 -16.20 13.46
N TYR A 411 18.43 -15.53 12.51
CA TYR A 411 16.99 -15.38 12.57
C TYR A 411 16.26 -16.69 12.25
N ASP A 412 15.32 -17.06 13.12
CA ASP A 412 14.40 -18.16 12.95
C ASP A 412 12.99 -17.71 13.34
N PHE A 413 12.12 -17.57 12.34
CA PHE A 413 10.75 -17.11 12.54
C PHE A 413 9.93 -18.04 13.46
N LEU A 414 10.32 -19.32 13.62
CA LEU A 414 9.64 -20.27 14.51
C LEU A 414 9.96 -20.04 16.00
N LYS A 415 10.97 -19.23 16.31
CA LYS A 415 11.35 -18.86 17.70
C LYS A 415 10.69 -17.58 18.19
N VAL A 416 10.03 -16.83 17.32
CA VAL A 416 9.36 -15.56 17.66
C VAL A 416 8.19 -15.81 18.61
N ASP A 417 8.07 -14.97 19.64
CA ASP A 417 6.86 -14.90 20.47
C ASP A 417 5.80 -14.05 19.76
N TYR A 418 4.93 -14.69 18.99
CA TYR A 418 3.85 -14.02 18.25
C TYR A 418 2.69 -13.52 19.12
N SER A 419 2.74 -13.70 20.44
CA SER A 419 1.72 -13.14 21.33
C SER A 419 1.77 -11.61 21.38
N PRO A 420 0.69 -10.92 21.78
CA PRO A 420 0.69 -9.47 21.98
C PRO A 420 1.74 -8.96 22.95
N LYS A 421 2.16 -9.82 23.89
CA LYS A 421 3.21 -9.47 24.86
C LYS A 421 4.61 -9.58 24.26
N GLY A 422 4.80 -10.48 23.29
CA GLY A 422 6.05 -10.64 22.54
C GLY A 422 6.15 -9.61 21.42
N ILE A 423 5.65 -9.98 20.24
CA ILE A 423 5.74 -9.14 19.03
C ILE A 423 4.83 -7.90 19.06
N GLY A 424 3.73 -7.91 19.84
CA GLY A 424 2.73 -6.83 19.85
C GLY A 424 1.40 -7.28 19.24
N LYS A 425 0.29 -6.59 19.54
CA LYS A 425 -0.99 -6.83 18.85
C LYS A 425 -0.84 -6.45 17.37
N ASP A 426 -0.25 -5.29 17.14
CA ASP A 426 0.17 -4.82 15.83
C ASP A 426 1.70 -4.73 15.81
N ALA A 427 2.31 -5.20 14.74
CA ALA A 427 3.75 -5.30 14.60
C ALA A 427 4.28 -4.65 13.33
N TYR A 428 5.25 -3.74 13.48
CA TYR A 428 6.02 -3.17 12.39
C TYR A 428 7.48 -3.57 12.52
N VAL A 429 7.99 -4.31 11.53
CA VAL A 429 9.36 -4.83 11.53
C VAL A 429 10.16 -4.17 10.40
N ARG A 430 11.21 -3.45 10.75
CA ARG A 430 12.16 -2.95 9.74
C ARG A 430 13.10 -4.06 9.30
N TYR A 431 13.67 -3.96 8.11
CA TYR A 431 14.67 -4.92 7.65
C TYR A 431 15.83 -4.24 6.90
N GLY A 432 16.97 -4.92 6.90
CA GLY A 432 18.26 -4.35 6.52
C GLY A 432 19.09 -3.98 7.76
N LYS A 433 20.41 -4.11 7.63
CA LYS A 433 21.37 -3.79 8.69
C LYS A 433 21.56 -2.29 8.78
N VAL A 434 21.41 -1.71 9.97
CA VAL A 434 21.73 -0.27 10.21
C VAL A 434 23.18 0.03 9.80
N ASN A 435 24.12 -0.85 10.17
CA ASN A 435 25.54 -0.75 9.85
C ASN A 435 25.95 -1.67 8.68
N ALA A 436 25.17 -1.68 7.60
CA ALA A 436 25.45 -2.51 6.42
C ALA A 436 26.82 -2.17 5.81
N THR A 437 27.59 -3.19 5.44
CA THR A 437 28.82 -2.99 4.66
C THR A 437 28.46 -2.65 3.20
N PRO A 438 29.38 -2.05 2.41
CA PRO A 438 29.14 -1.85 0.98
C PRO A 438 28.75 -3.13 0.22
N ARG A 439 29.22 -4.30 0.69
CA ARG A 439 28.87 -5.60 0.13
C ARG A 439 27.46 -6.03 0.49
N ASP A 440 27.01 -5.75 1.73
CA ASP A 440 25.62 -6.01 2.14
C ASP A 440 24.68 -5.16 1.29
N ILE A 441 24.99 -3.86 1.15
CA ILE A 441 24.24 -2.92 0.32
C ILE A 441 24.19 -3.43 -1.12
N GLN A 442 25.32 -3.76 -1.75
CA GLN A 442 25.36 -4.31 -3.12
C GLN A 442 24.52 -5.59 -3.30
N ARG A 443 24.32 -6.37 -2.23
CA ARG A 443 23.49 -7.59 -2.26
C ARG A 443 21.99 -7.32 -2.08
N GLY A 444 21.60 -6.08 -1.83
CA GLY A 444 20.20 -5.68 -1.67
C GLY A 444 19.76 -5.47 -0.22
N ASP A 445 20.67 -5.43 0.76
CA ASP A 445 20.31 -5.35 2.19
C ASP A 445 19.41 -4.15 2.51
N GLY A 446 18.18 -4.41 2.97
CA GLY A 446 17.21 -3.36 3.26
C GLY A 446 16.58 -2.71 2.01
N GLY A 447 16.85 -3.23 0.81
CA GLY A 447 16.26 -2.75 -0.44
C GLY A 447 14.78 -3.10 -0.59
N HIS A 448 14.18 -2.77 -1.75
CA HIS A 448 12.76 -2.99 -1.99
C HIS A 448 12.36 -4.48 -1.90
N VAL A 449 13.15 -5.35 -2.53
CA VAL A 449 12.99 -6.81 -2.45
C VAL A 449 13.80 -7.40 -1.30
N GLY A 450 15.07 -7.02 -1.20
CA GLY A 450 16.03 -7.64 -0.28
C GLY A 450 16.73 -8.88 -0.87
N PRO A 451 17.82 -9.36 -0.23
CA PRO A 451 18.41 -10.66 -0.51
C PRO A 451 17.45 -11.81 -0.11
N GLY A 452 17.72 -13.02 -0.60
CA GLY A 452 16.81 -14.17 -0.47
C GLY A 452 16.49 -14.59 0.96
N ASP A 453 17.39 -14.38 1.90
CA ASP A 453 17.14 -14.50 3.35
C ASP A 453 16.06 -13.50 3.79
N GLN A 454 16.21 -12.21 3.52
CA GLN A 454 15.21 -11.19 3.88
C GLN A 454 13.84 -11.45 3.24
N ILE A 455 13.79 -11.99 2.01
CA ILE A 455 12.51 -12.39 1.39
C ILE A 455 11.79 -13.44 2.25
N LEU A 456 12.51 -14.48 2.69
CA LEU A 456 11.94 -15.55 3.51
C LEU A 456 11.58 -15.06 4.91
N GLU A 457 12.43 -14.24 5.53
CA GLU A 457 12.19 -13.65 6.85
C GLU A 457 10.88 -12.86 6.85
N ARG A 458 10.73 -11.94 5.91
CA ARG A 458 9.53 -11.11 5.72
C ARG A 458 8.28 -11.94 5.50
N LEU A 459 8.35 -12.85 4.54
CA LEU A 459 7.21 -13.68 4.16
C LEU A 459 6.75 -14.58 5.30
N LEU A 460 7.66 -15.39 5.86
CA LEU A 460 7.32 -16.38 6.88
C LEU A 460 6.88 -15.72 8.20
N THR A 461 7.48 -14.59 8.57
CA THR A 461 7.08 -13.85 9.78
C THR A 461 5.68 -13.26 9.64
N SER A 462 5.33 -12.70 8.49
CA SER A 462 4.00 -12.12 8.26
C SER A 462 2.89 -13.17 8.29
N ILE A 463 3.14 -14.35 7.73
CA ILE A 463 2.19 -15.47 7.73
C ILE A 463 2.10 -16.10 9.12
N ALA A 464 3.23 -16.29 9.81
CA ALA A 464 3.24 -16.78 11.18
C ALA A 464 2.56 -15.80 12.16
N PHE A 465 2.72 -14.50 11.97
CA PHE A 465 1.94 -13.49 12.69
C PHE A 465 0.45 -13.66 12.40
N THR A 466 0.06 -13.78 11.14
CA THR A 466 -1.35 -13.91 10.74
C THR A 466 -2.00 -15.17 11.32
N GLU A 467 -1.35 -16.32 11.19
CA GLU A 467 -1.88 -17.60 11.64
C GLU A 467 -1.97 -17.67 13.18
N SER A 468 -1.06 -16.98 13.89
CA SER A 468 -1.12 -16.86 15.36
C SER A 468 -2.39 -16.16 15.87
N ARG A 469 -3.07 -15.39 15.01
CA ARG A 469 -4.34 -14.69 15.32
C ARG A 469 -5.58 -15.50 14.99
N MET A 470 -5.44 -16.70 14.45
CA MET A 470 -6.60 -17.54 14.15
C MET A 470 -7.18 -18.11 15.44
N TYR A 471 -8.50 -17.95 15.62
CA TYR A 471 -9.21 -18.50 16.76
C TYR A 471 -9.36 -20.02 16.63
N GLN A 472 -8.94 -20.79 17.63
CA GLN A 472 -9.04 -22.26 17.67
C GLN A 472 -8.64 -22.93 16.32
N PRO A 473 -7.40 -22.73 15.84
CA PRO A 473 -6.99 -23.27 14.55
C PRO A 473 -6.76 -24.78 14.60
N ASP A 474 -7.07 -25.48 13.49
CA ASP A 474 -6.69 -26.88 13.36
C ASP A 474 -5.19 -27.00 13.07
N ARG A 475 -4.44 -27.64 13.96
CA ARG A 475 -3.01 -27.95 13.80
C ARG A 475 -2.74 -29.44 13.69
N ARG A 476 -3.77 -30.29 13.65
CA ARG A 476 -3.60 -31.75 13.68
C ARG A 476 -2.91 -32.22 12.39
N VAL A 477 -1.81 -32.95 12.53
CA VAL A 477 -1.16 -33.62 11.40
C VAL A 477 -2.09 -34.70 10.83
N VAL A 478 -2.16 -34.79 9.51
CA VAL A 478 -2.94 -35.79 8.79
C VAL A 478 -2.02 -36.92 8.31
N GLN A 479 -2.53 -38.16 8.26
CA GLN A 479 -1.72 -39.33 7.91
C GLN A 479 -1.26 -39.31 6.45
N ASP A 480 -2.12 -38.79 5.56
CA ASP A 480 -1.81 -38.52 4.17
C ASP A 480 -2.09 -37.03 3.93
N PRO A 481 -1.07 -36.16 3.89
CA PRO A 481 -1.27 -34.74 3.61
C PRO A 481 -1.74 -34.51 2.17
N GLY A 482 -1.65 -35.51 1.30
CA GLY A 482 -1.82 -35.37 -0.14
C GLY A 482 -0.60 -34.74 -0.81
N SER A 483 -0.64 -34.65 -2.14
CA SER A 483 0.43 -34.01 -2.91
C SER A 483 0.15 -32.51 -3.09
N PHE A 484 1.22 -31.71 -3.19
CA PHE A 484 1.12 -30.27 -3.44
C PHE A 484 0.21 -29.94 -4.63
N ASP A 485 0.33 -30.70 -5.73
CA ASP A 485 -0.44 -30.49 -6.96
C ASP A 485 -1.95 -30.77 -6.80
N ASP A 486 -2.34 -31.59 -5.81
CA ASP A 486 -3.76 -31.90 -5.54
C ASP A 486 -4.45 -30.79 -4.73
N PHE A 487 -3.68 -30.01 -3.99
CA PHE A 487 -4.17 -29.00 -3.03
C PHE A 487 -3.88 -27.58 -3.48
N VAL A 488 -3.02 -27.39 -4.47
CA VAL A 488 -2.67 -26.10 -5.04
C VAL A 488 -3.15 -26.04 -6.49
N LYS A 489 -4.09 -25.14 -6.78
CA LYS A 489 -4.81 -25.11 -8.06
C LYS A 489 -4.92 -23.71 -8.64
N LEU A 490 -4.95 -23.67 -9.95
CA LEU A 490 -5.46 -22.54 -10.71
C LEU A 490 -6.95 -22.75 -10.97
N GLN A 491 -7.73 -21.71 -10.74
CA GLN A 491 -9.19 -21.70 -10.90
C GLN A 491 -9.61 -20.40 -11.58
N SER A 492 -10.87 -20.31 -11.98
CA SER A 492 -11.47 -19.08 -12.49
C SER A 492 -12.86 -18.86 -11.94
N PHE A 493 -13.31 -17.61 -12.01
CA PHE A 493 -14.69 -17.23 -11.71
C PHE A 493 -15.16 -16.13 -12.68
N PRO A 494 -16.47 -16.03 -12.94
CA PRO A 494 -17.00 -14.96 -13.77
C PRO A 494 -17.00 -13.63 -13.00
N SER A 495 -16.29 -12.62 -13.49
CA SER A 495 -16.33 -11.27 -12.94
C SER A 495 -17.40 -10.42 -13.63
N LYS A 496 -18.30 -9.81 -12.87
CA LYS A 496 -19.29 -8.87 -13.44
C LYS A 496 -18.65 -7.50 -13.65
N ALA A 497 -17.72 -7.11 -12.78
CA ALA A 497 -16.97 -5.86 -12.88
C ALA A 497 -16.18 -5.75 -14.21
N LEU A 498 -15.59 -6.85 -14.68
CA LEU A 498 -14.83 -6.87 -15.94
C LEU A 498 -15.59 -7.48 -17.13
N GLY A 499 -16.66 -8.24 -16.87
CA GLY A 499 -17.44 -8.90 -17.91
C GLY A 499 -16.75 -10.11 -18.55
N GLU A 500 -15.79 -10.71 -17.84
CA GLU A 500 -14.97 -11.84 -18.31
C GLU A 500 -14.59 -12.79 -17.15
N GLU A 501 -14.05 -13.95 -17.50
CA GLU A 501 -13.50 -14.89 -16.51
C GLU A 501 -12.20 -14.35 -15.91
N GLN A 502 -12.09 -14.36 -14.59
CA GLN A 502 -10.89 -13.98 -13.86
C GLN A 502 -10.26 -15.20 -13.22
N ALA A 503 -8.95 -15.35 -13.42
CA ALA A 503 -8.19 -16.44 -12.82
C ALA A 503 -7.78 -16.10 -11.38
N TYR A 504 -7.59 -17.14 -10.57
CA TYR A 504 -6.98 -17.04 -9.25
C TYR A 504 -6.23 -18.33 -8.90
N GLY A 505 -5.23 -18.22 -8.03
CA GLY A 505 -4.58 -19.36 -7.39
C GLY A 505 -5.23 -19.68 -6.05
N ILE A 506 -5.28 -20.95 -5.66
CA ILE A 506 -5.74 -21.37 -4.34
C ILE A 506 -4.87 -22.51 -3.80
N MET A 507 -4.54 -22.43 -2.52
CA MET A 507 -3.97 -23.52 -1.72
C MET A 507 -5.01 -23.94 -0.68
N LEU A 508 -5.39 -25.21 -0.72
CA LEU A 508 -6.21 -25.86 0.28
C LEU A 508 -5.32 -26.50 1.36
N PRO A 509 -5.72 -26.49 2.64
CA PRO A 509 -4.91 -27.04 3.71
C PRO A 509 -4.78 -28.57 3.61
N PRO A 510 -3.70 -29.18 4.14
CA PRO A 510 -3.51 -30.63 4.18
C PRO A 510 -4.71 -31.36 4.82
N GLY A 511 -5.20 -32.39 4.12
CA GLY A 511 -6.35 -33.19 4.53
C GLY A 511 -7.72 -32.51 4.36
N TYR A 512 -7.79 -31.40 3.62
CA TYR A 512 -9.06 -30.73 3.28
C TYR A 512 -10.11 -31.72 2.77
N PHE A 513 -9.78 -32.62 1.83
CA PHE A 513 -10.77 -33.54 1.22
C PHE A 513 -11.25 -34.67 2.14
N ASP A 514 -10.54 -34.94 3.25
CA ASP A 514 -10.88 -35.99 4.21
C ASP A 514 -11.66 -35.46 5.42
N SER A 515 -12.07 -34.19 5.37
CA SER A 515 -12.66 -33.47 6.48
C SER A 515 -13.79 -32.52 6.05
N ASP A 516 -14.82 -32.43 6.90
CA ASP A 516 -15.91 -31.46 6.78
C ASP A 516 -15.60 -30.13 7.51
N GLU A 517 -14.39 -29.99 8.04
CA GLU A 517 -13.94 -28.78 8.75
C GLU A 517 -13.99 -27.55 7.86
N ARG A 518 -14.28 -26.40 8.48
CA ARG A 518 -14.21 -25.08 7.87
C ARG A 518 -12.94 -24.37 8.32
N TYR A 519 -12.29 -23.70 7.38
CA TYR A 519 -10.97 -23.10 7.57
C TYR A 519 -11.02 -21.57 7.48
N PRO A 520 -10.16 -20.86 8.24
CA PRO A 520 -9.85 -19.46 7.96
C PRO A 520 -9.31 -19.30 6.53
N VAL A 521 -9.42 -18.08 5.99
CA VAL A 521 -8.94 -17.75 4.64
C VAL A 521 -7.95 -16.59 4.66
N VAL A 522 -6.87 -16.73 3.91
CA VAL A 522 -5.82 -15.72 3.73
C VAL A 522 -5.79 -15.32 2.25
N TYR A 523 -6.10 -14.07 1.93
CA TYR A 523 -5.93 -13.51 0.59
C TYR A 523 -4.54 -12.89 0.47
N PHE A 524 -3.73 -13.30 -0.50
CA PHE A 524 -2.36 -12.83 -0.67
C PHE A 524 -2.12 -12.22 -2.05
N LEU A 525 -1.97 -10.90 -2.06
CA LEU A 525 -1.85 -10.07 -3.25
C LEU A 525 -0.40 -9.95 -3.71
N HIS A 526 -0.15 -10.15 -5.01
CA HIS A 526 1.19 -10.13 -5.58
C HIS A 526 1.71 -8.71 -5.87
N GLY A 527 3.03 -8.58 -6.03
CA GLY A 527 3.69 -7.32 -6.38
C GLY A 527 3.59 -6.98 -7.85
N GLN A 528 4.09 -5.79 -8.21
CA GLN A 528 4.22 -5.32 -9.58
C GLN A 528 5.15 -6.24 -10.39
N GLY A 529 4.81 -6.51 -11.65
CA GLY A 529 5.61 -7.36 -12.54
C GLY A 529 5.61 -8.85 -12.18
N GLN A 530 4.93 -9.25 -11.11
CA GLN A 530 4.65 -10.65 -10.79
C GLN A 530 3.30 -11.07 -11.39
N ASP A 531 3.13 -12.37 -11.57
CA ASP A 531 1.82 -12.97 -11.79
C ASP A 531 1.39 -13.83 -10.59
N PHE A 532 0.11 -14.13 -10.50
CA PHE A 532 -0.44 -14.94 -9.42
C PHE A 532 0.07 -16.39 -9.42
N ASN A 533 0.53 -16.95 -10.55
CA ASN A 533 1.15 -18.28 -10.60
C ASN A 533 2.54 -18.28 -9.95
N GLN A 534 3.33 -17.22 -10.17
CA GLN A 534 4.63 -17.04 -9.53
C GLN A 534 4.46 -16.90 -8.02
N MET A 535 3.45 -16.16 -7.56
CA MET A 535 3.13 -16.08 -6.13
C MET A 535 2.62 -17.43 -5.59
N LEU A 536 1.77 -18.13 -6.35
CA LEU A 536 1.26 -19.46 -5.97
C LEU A 536 2.37 -20.49 -5.76
N ALA A 537 3.50 -20.38 -6.48
CA ALA A 537 4.65 -21.27 -6.27
C ALA A 537 5.21 -21.18 -4.84
N SER A 538 5.03 -20.06 -4.14
CA SER A 538 5.41 -19.91 -2.73
C SER A 538 4.57 -20.77 -1.78
N ALA A 539 3.38 -21.23 -2.22
CA ALA A 539 2.49 -22.08 -1.44
C ALA A 539 3.16 -23.37 -0.94
N ILE A 540 4.23 -23.83 -1.59
CA ILE A 540 4.96 -25.03 -1.16
C ILE A 540 5.53 -24.88 0.26
N LEU A 541 5.99 -23.67 0.60
CA LEU A 541 6.49 -23.36 1.94
C LEU A 541 5.34 -23.41 2.95
N PHE A 542 4.22 -22.78 2.62
CA PHE A 542 3.08 -22.65 3.52
C PHE A 542 2.41 -24.00 3.75
N PHE A 543 2.21 -24.78 2.68
CA PHE A 543 1.69 -26.13 2.77
C PHE A 543 2.55 -27.02 3.67
N GLY A 544 3.89 -26.94 3.53
CA GLY A 544 4.81 -27.69 4.37
C GLY A 544 4.65 -27.40 5.87
N TYR A 545 4.58 -26.12 6.25
CA TYR A 545 4.36 -25.73 7.66
C TYR A 545 2.96 -26.05 8.18
N GLN A 546 1.94 -26.17 7.31
CA GLN A 546 0.61 -26.65 7.69
C GLN A 546 0.53 -28.19 7.78
N ALA A 547 1.41 -28.91 7.09
CA ALA A 547 1.36 -30.37 7.01
C ALA A 547 2.04 -31.03 8.21
N GLU A 548 3.20 -30.52 8.62
CA GLU A 548 4.01 -31.16 9.66
C GLU A 548 4.87 -30.15 10.43
N SER A 549 5.67 -30.68 11.37
CA SER A 549 6.71 -29.93 12.06
C SER A 549 7.93 -30.81 12.22
N ASN A 550 9.11 -30.23 12.00
CA ASN A 550 10.40 -30.86 12.33
C ASN A 550 10.84 -30.61 13.78
N ARG A 551 10.08 -29.82 14.55
CA ARG A 551 10.40 -29.49 15.96
C ARG A 551 9.92 -30.60 16.91
N PRO A 552 10.81 -31.32 17.63
CA PRO A 552 10.44 -32.49 18.41
C PRO A 552 9.35 -32.27 19.47
N GLU A 553 9.23 -31.07 20.02
CA GLU A 553 8.19 -30.68 20.97
C GLU A 553 6.81 -30.48 20.35
N VAL A 554 6.75 -30.13 19.06
CA VAL A 554 5.50 -29.98 18.29
C VAL A 554 5.11 -31.33 17.67
N SER A 555 6.04 -32.01 17.00
CA SER A 555 5.77 -33.31 16.37
C SER A 555 5.31 -34.36 17.38
N ARG A 556 5.81 -34.33 18.63
CA ARG A 556 5.35 -35.24 19.72
C ARG A 556 3.87 -35.05 20.08
N LYS A 557 3.30 -33.87 19.86
CA LYS A 557 1.87 -33.59 20.04
C LYS A 557 1.03 -33.97 18.82
N ARG A 558 1.68 -34.40 17.73
CA ARG A 558 1.06 -34.61 16.41
C ARG A 558 0.43 -33.33 15.86
N GLU A 559 1.13 -32.22 16.06
CA GLU A 559 0.77 -30.90 15.56
C GLU A 559 1.73 -30.46 14.43
N SER A 560 1.25 -29.59 13.54
CA SER A 560 2.02 -28.87 12.53
C SER A 560 2.57 -27.55 13.07
N ASP A 561 3.58 -26.98 12.39
CA ASP A 561 4.15 -25.68 12.79
C ASP A 561 3.14 -24.54 12.68
N TRP A 562 2.25 -24.59 11.69
CA TRP A 562 1.19 -23.60 11.46
C TRP A 562 -0.21 -24.20 11.52
N ALA A 563 -1.17 -23.35 11.87
CA ALA A 563 -2.59 -23.59 11.67
C ALA A 563 -2.92 -23.93 10.21
N LYS A 564 -3.92 -24.79 10.00
CA LYS A 564 -4.51 -25.01 8.68
C LYS A 564 -5.41 -23.85 8.29
N PHE A 565 -5.19 -23.32 7.09
CA PHE A 565 -6.00 -22.26 6.48
C PHE A 565 -6.01 -22.39 4.96
N ILE A 566 -7.07 -21.89 4.33
CA ILE A 566 -7.13 -21.72 2.88
C ILE A 566 -6.32 -20.47 2.53
N MET A 567 -5.52 -20.53 1.47
CA MET A 567 -4.83 -19.35 0.96
C MET A 567 -5.22 -19.10 -0.49
N VAL A 568 -5.61 -17.86 -0.81
CA VAL A 568 -6.08 -17.42 -2.11
C VAL A 568 -5.10 -16.41 -2.67
N PHE A 569 -4.78 -16.54 -3.95
CA PHE A 569 -3.85 -15.68 -4.69
C PHE A 569 -4.63 -15.00 -5.83
N PRO A 570 -5.23 -13.83 -5.57
CA PRO A 570 -5.97 -13.09 -6.60
C PRO A 570 -5.06 -12.71 -7.77
N ASN A 571 -5.62 -12.72 -8.99
CA ASN A 571 -4.95 -12.12 -10.13
C ASN A 571 -5.08 -10.59 -10.06
N SER A 572 -3.99 -9.91 -9.75
CA SER A 572 -3.93 -8.45 -9.68
C SER A 572 -3.31 -7.82 -10.95
N GLN A 573 -3.12 -8.61 -12.02
CA GLN A 573 -2.71 -8.12 -13.33
C GLN A 573 -3.86 -7.42 -14.04
N CYS A 574 -3.54 -6.32 -14.73
CA CYS A 574 -4.52 -5.65 -15.57
C CYS A 574 -4.60 -6.32 -16.95
N ARG A 575 -5.73 -6.11 -17.63
CA ARG A 575 -5.89 -6.45 -19.04
C ARG A 575 -4.98 -5.58 -19.89
N GLU A 576 -4.62 -6.09 -21.07
CA GLU A 576 -3.85 -5.35 -22.05
C GLU A 576 -4.50 -3.99 -22.35
N GLY A 577 -3.75 -2.91 -22.14
CA GLY A 577 -4.19 -1.54 -22.38
C GLY A 577 -4.85 -0.82 -21.19
N ASP A 578 -5.22 -1.53 -20.12
CA ASP A 578 -5.78 -0.89 -18.92
C ASP A 578 -4.67 -0.28 -18.03
N CYS A 579 -3.50 -0.93 -17.99
CA CYS A 579 -2.30 -0.46 -17.28
C CYS A 579 -1.05 -1.16 -17.85
N ARG A 580 0.13 -0.94 -17.26
CA ARG A 580 1.39 -1.59 -17.65
C ARG A 580 1.63 -2.89 -16.87
N ASP A 581 1.72 -2.84 -15.55
CA ASP A 581 2.19 -3.96 -14.72
C ASP A 581 1.23 -4.37 -13.59
N GLY A 582 0.35 -3.50 -13.11
CA GLY A 582 -0.68 -3.93 -12.16
C GLY A 582 -1.70 -2.91 -11.67
N THR A 583 -2.69 -3.42 -10.95
CA THR A 583 -3.99 -2.76 -10.72
C THR A 583 -4.14 -2.08 -9.36
N PHE A 584 -3.21 -2.35 -8.43
CA PHE A 584 -3.33 -2.01 -7.00
C PHE A 584 -4.60 -2.56 -6.33
N ASN A 585 -5.36 -3.44 -7.00
CA ASN A 585 -6.68 -3.94 -6.57
C ASN A 585 -7.65 -2.80 -6.19
N THR A 586 -7.63 -1.68 -6.93
CA THR A 586 -8.50 -0.53 -6.68
C THR A 586 -9.44 -0.26 -7.86
N ASN A 587 -10.44 0.60 -7.65
CA ASN A 587 -11.33 1.07 -8.69
C ASN A 587 -10.87 2.44 -9.19
N HIS A 588 -10.67 2.57 -10.50
CA HIS A 588 -10.42 3.89 -11.09
C HIS A 588 -11.68 4.77 -10.98
N PRO A 589 -11.58 6.06 -10.61
CA PRO A 589 -12.74 6.93 -10.37
C PRO A 589 -13.73 7.02 -11.54
N ASP A 590 -13.23 6.91 -12.77
CA ASP A 590 -14.02 6.95 -14.02
C ASP A 590 -13.79 5.73 -14.92
N GLY A 591 -13.19 4.67 -14.40
CA GLY A 591 -12.58 3.64 -15.23
C GLY A 591 -12.85 2.21 -14.75
N VAL A 592 -11.85 1.36 -14.98
CA VAL A 592 -11.94 -0.07 -14.71
C VAL A 592 -12.02 -0.32 -13.20
N ARG A 593 -12.83 -1.30 -12.82
CA ARG A 593 -13.21 -1.57 -11.44
C ARG A 593 -12.53 -2.82 -10.87
N TYR A 594 -11.20 -2.81 -10.81
CA TYR A 594 -10.42 -3.96 -10.30
C TYR A 594 -10.62 -4.23 -8.80
N GLY A 595 -10.97 -3.22 -8.01
CA GLY A 595 -11.35 -3.41 -6.60
C GLY A 595 -12.62 -4.25 -6.44
N ASP A 596 -13.62 -4.04 -7.30
CA ASP A 596 -14.85 -4.85 -7.28
C ASP A 596 -14.57 -6.32 -7.61
N VAL A 597 -13.62 -6.61 -8.50
CA VAL A 597 -13.19 -7.99 -8.86
C VAL A 597 -12.70 -8.74 -7.62
N PHE A 598 -11.98 -8.06 -6.73
CA PHE A 598 -11.49 -8.68 -5.50
C PHE A 598 -12.64 -9.10 -4.57
N PHE A 599 -13.67 -8.26 -4.40
CA PHE A 599 -14.84 -8.63 -3.59
C PHE A 599 -15.69 -9.71 -4.26
N GLU A 600 -15.81 -9.71 -5.58
CA GLU A 600 -16.44 -10.81 -6.33
C GLU A 600 -15.70 -12.14 -6.11
N LEU A 601 -14.36 -12.12 -6.10
CA LEU A 601 -13.54 -13.29 -5.78
C LEU A 601 -13.78 -13.76 -4.34
N MET A 602 -13.84 -12.86 -3.36
CA MET A 602 -14.13 -13.22 -1.97
C MET A 602 -15.49 -13.94 -1.84
N ALA A 603 -16.53 -13.39 -2.47
CA ALA A 603 -17.86 -14.01 -2.48
C ALA A 603 -17.84 -15.40 -3.15
N HIS A 604 -17.15 -15.53 -4.29
CA HIS A 604 -16.98 -16.82 -4.98
C HIS A 604 -16.26 -17.86 -4.12
N VAL A 605 -15.20 -17.46 -3.42
CA VAL A 605 -14.43 -18.36 -2.54
C VAL A 605 -15.29 -18.88 -1.39
N GLU A 606 -16.11 -18.02 -0.77
CA GLU A 606 -17.00 -18.42 0.33
C GLU A 606 -18.17 -19.31 -0.11
N GLU A 607 -18.63 -19.17 -1.34
CA GLU A 607 -19.64 -20.05 -1.92
C GLU A 607 -19.06 -21.43 -2.31
N THR A 608 -17.80 -21.46 -2.74
CA THR A 608 -17.17 -22.64 -3.34
C THR A 608 -16.41 -23.51 -2.34
N TYR A 609 -15.79 -22.91 -1.32
CA TYR A 609 -14.92 -23.61 -0.37
C TYR A 609 -15.46 -23.57 1.05
N ARG A 610 -14.98 -24.50 1.90
CA ARG A 610 -15.35 -24.58 3.33
C ARG A 610 -14.61 -23.52 4.13
N VAL A 611 -15.03 -22.27 3.96
CA VAL A 611 -14.56 -21.14 4.75
C VAL A 611 -15.35 -21.06 6.07
N ARG A 612 -14.69 -20.65 7.16
CA ARG A 612 -15.36 -20.37 8.43
C ARG A 612 -16.32 -19.18 8.29
N VAL A 613 -17.45 -19.29 8.98
CA VAL A 613 -18.46 -18.22 9.02
C VAL A 613 -18.04 -17.20 10.08
N PRO A 614 -18.20 -15.90 9.85
CA PRO A 614 -17.92 -14.91 10.88
C PRO A 614 -18.78 -15.09 12.13
N VAL A 615 -18.18 -14.88 13.31
CA VAL A 615 -18.82 -15.16 14.59
C VAL A 615 -18.56 -14.06 15.61
N GLU A 616 -19.52 -13.83 16.51
CA GLU A 616 -19.34 -13.02 17.72
C GLU A 616 -19.05 -13.91 18.93
N LEU A 617 -18.12 -13.48 19.77
CA LEU A 617 -17.74 -14.17 21.01
C LEU A 617 -17.31 -13.18 22.09
N PRO A 618 -17.22 -13.60 23.37
CA PRO A 618 -16.66 -12.78 24.44
C PRO A 618 -15.24 -12.30 24.12
N VAL A 619 -14.94 -11.06 24.49
CA VAL A 619 -13.64 -10.38 24.23
C VAL A 619 -12.46 -11.06 24.92
N GLU A 620 -12.71 -11.81 25.99
CA GLU A 620 -11.74 -12.64 26.70
C GLU A 620 -11.39 -13.95 25.98
N ASP A 621 -12.29 -14.45 25.12
CA ASP A 621 -12.10 -15.70 24.38
C ASP A 621 -11.41 -15.47 23.03
N ALA A 622 -11.37 -14.22 22.56
CA ALA A 622 -10.76 -13.87 21.29
C ALA A 622 -9.23 -14.07 21.29
N PRO A 623 -8.65 -14.52 20.17
CA PRO A 623 -7.21 -14.60 20.02
C PRO A 623 -6.67 -13.17 20.06
N ARG A 624 -5.98 -12.83 21.17
CA ARG A 624 -5.25 -11.57 21.28
C ARG A 624 -3.84 -11.83 20.84
#